data_AF-A0A177FG25-F1
#
_entry.id   AF-A0A177FG25-F1
#
_cell.length_a   1.000
_cell.length_b   1.000
_cell.length_c   1.000
_cell.angle_alpha   90.00
_cell.angle_beta   90.00
_cell.angle_gamma   90.00
#
_symmetry.space_group_name_H-M   'P 1'
#
loop_
_entity.id
_entity.type
_entity.pdbx_description
1 polymer ?
#
loop_
_entity_poly.entity_id
_entity_poly.type
_entity_poly.pdbx_seq_one_letter_code
_entity_poly.pdbx_strand_id
1 'polypeptide(L)'
;MQNILYLQAEIYGLREDLRKIEAQTQNASSDDLNDFALDWFTLASTQDENGRVNQQWQKFLQLRLLLKEYNEAVIQYHQMSEMPKPSTNDLAGLQEWLRRPSLGAVYLTGRDREVWSQGTDLVAIADRPRSNRLRSWIADYLVPALHRIGRHLRTIRGGNSEFGTNFAEYSDTAITQAANLLGTVLASLLPVVAIIVLYLIEGMGIRLGLVAVFSALFSTCLWFLNDGRLIEVFSATSAFAAVQVVFISVSGQ
;
A
#
# COMPACT_ATOMS: atom_id res chain seq x y z
N MET A 1 14.11 -8.98 -5.55
CA MET A 1 14.61 -9.90 -4.50
C MET A 1 15.77 -10.78 -4.96
N GLN A 2 15.67 -11.52 -6.08
CA GLN A 2 16.75 -12.40 -6.55
C GLN A 2 18.09 -11.68 -6.74
N ASN A 3 18.09 -10.47 -7.32
CA ASN A 3 19.32 -9.68 -7.47
C ASN A 3 20.04 -9.41 -6.14
N ILE A 4 19.29 -9.06 -5.08
CA ILE A 4 19.85 -8.81 -3.74
C ILE A 4 20.49 -10.08 -3.16
N LEU A 5 19.87 -11.25 -3.39
CA LEU A 5 20.41 -12.53 -2.94
C LEU A 5 21.71 -12.89 -3.68
N TYR A 6 21.80 -12.62 -4.98
CA TYR A 6 23.03 -12.81 -5.75
C TYR A 6 24.15 -11.88 -5.26
N LEU A 7 23.86 -10.59 -5.06
CA LEU A 7 24.81 -9.63 -4.49
C LEU A 7 25.30 -10.06 -3.10
N GLN A 8 24.40 -10.57 -2.25
CA GLN A 8 24.77 -11.08 -0.93
C GLN A 8 25.71 -12.30 -1.02
N ALA A 9 25.46 -13.22 -1.96
CA ALA A 9 26.31 -14.39 -2.17
C ALA A 9 27.71 -13.99 -2.67
N GLU A 10 27.79 -13.01 -3.57
CA GLU A 10 29.05 -12.50 -4.09
C GLU A 10 29.84 -11.73 -3.01
N ILE A 11 29.18 -10.91 -2.18
CA ILE A 11 29.77 -10.28 -0.99
C ILE A 11 30.35 -11.33 -0.04
N TYR A 12 29.62 -12.44 0.18
CA TYR A 12 30.07 -13.52 1.04
C TYR A 12 31.33 -14.19 0.47
N GLY A 13 31.36 -14.48 -0.83
CA GLY A 13 32.53 -15.04 -1.51
C GLY A 13 33.77 -14.14 -1.40
N LEU A 14 33.62 -12.83 -1.67
CA LEU A 14 34.72 -11.88 -1.56
C LEU A 14 35.26 -11.72 -0.14
N ARG A 15 34.39 -11.76 0.87
CA ARG A 15 34.80 -11.74 2.28
C ARG A 15 35.58 -12.99 2.67
N GLU A 16 35.16 -14.14 2.16
CA GLU A 16 35.86 -15.40 2.44
C GLU A 16 37.22 -15.45 1.75
N ASP A 17 37.33 -14.94 0.51
CA ASP A 17 38.61 -14.74 -0.16
C ASP A 17 39.55 -13.82 0.63
N LEU A 18 39.05 -12.68 1.12
CA LEU A 18 39.81 -11.75 1.95
C LEU A 18 40.36 -12.42 3.21
N ARG A 19 39.52 -13.15 3.95
CA ARG A 19 39.96 -13.89 5.15
C ARG A 19 41.05 -14.91 4.86
N LYS A 20 40.99 -15.59 3.71
CA LYS A 20 42.02 -16.54 3.31
C LYS A 20 43.35 -15.84 3.03
N ILE A 21 43.31 -14.68 2.37
CA ILE A 21 44.52 -13.89 2.11
C ILE A 21 45.09 -13.36 3.44
N GLU A 22 44.25 -12.82 4.33
CA GLU A 22 44.66 -12.38 5.67
C GLU A 22 45.31 -13.51 6.48
N ALA A 23 44.72 -14.72 6.46
CA ALA A 23 45.27 -15.89 7.15
C ALA A 23 46.60 -16.38 6.55
N GLN A 24 46.77 -16.31 5.23
CA GLN A 24 48.04 -16.64 4.57
C GLN A 24 49.13 -15.63 4.94
N THR A 25 48.79 -14.35 5.00
CA THR A 25 49.71 -13.28 5.40
C THR A 25 50.09 -13.40 6.88
N GLN A 26 49.16 -13.68 7.79
CA GLN A 26 49.45 -13.86 9.23
C GLN A 26 50.43 -15.01 9.53
N ASN A 27 50.46 -16.05 8.69
CA ASN A 27 51.38 -17.17 8.85
C ASN A 27 52.80 -16.88 8.30
N ALA A 28 52.99 -15.78 7.58
CA ALA A 28 54.27 -15.36 7.01
C ALA A 28 54.90 -14.26 7.89
N SER A 29 55.62 -14.65 8.93
CA SER A 29 56.13 -13.77 9.99
C SER A 29 56.92 -12.53 9.49
N SER A 30 56.34 -11.33 9.58
CA SER A 30 57.05 -10.05 9.61
C SER A 30 56.33 -9.02 10.50
N ASP A 31 57.09 -8.20 11.25
CA ASP A 31 56.57 -7.18 12.18
C ASP A 31 55.71 -6.10 11.49
N ASP A 32 55.94 -5.86 10.20
CA ASP A 32 55.16 -4.92 9.36
C ASP A 32 53.68 -5.35 9.19
N LEU A 33 53.32 -6.60 9.49
CA LEU A 33 51.98 -7.15 9.27
C LEU A 33 50.93 -6.69 10.29
N ASN A 34 51.35 -6.39 11.53
CA ASN A 34 50.42 -5.87 12.53
C ASN A 34 49.91 -4.47 12.16
N ASP A 35 50.73 -3.70 11.44
CA ASP A 35 50.37 -2.36 10.98
C ASP A 35 49.38 -2.40 9.80
N PHE A 36 49.41 -3.44 8.95
CA PHE A 36 48.44 -3.61 7.85
C PHE A 36 47.01 -3.93 8.31
N ALA A 37 46.87 -4.64 9.43
CA ALA A 37 45.56 -4.96 10.00
C ALA A 37 44.92 -3.75 10.72
N LEU A 38 45.73 -2.78 11.13
CA LEU A 38 45.32 -1.65 11.97
C LEU A 38 45.26 -0.32 11.23
N ASP A 39 46.00 -0.17 10.12
CA ASP A 39 46.01 1.06 9.31
C ASP A 39 45.67 0.79 7.83
N TRP A 40 44.63 1.47 7.36
CA TRP A 40 44.23 1.38 5.95
C TRP A 40 45.25 2.08 5.04
N PHE A 41 45.99 3.07 5.54
CA PHE A 41 46.95 3.84 4.74
C PHE A 41 48.19 3.01 4.41
N THR A 42 48.72 2.26 5.36
CA THR A 42 49.81 1.28 5.14
C THR A 42 49.37 0.18 4.18
N LEU A 43 48.14 -0.33 4.32
CA LEU A 43 47.55 -1.35 3.45
C LEU A 43 47.36 -0.86 1.99
N ALA A 44 46.94 0.40 1.82
CA ALA A 44 46.70 1.00 0.50
C ALA A 44 47.99 1.45 -0.20
N SER A 45 49.02 1.83 0.58
CA SER A 45 50.28 2.37 0.05
C SER A 45 51.34 1.31 -0.21
N THR A 46 51.14 0.08 0.27
CA THR A 46 52.06 -1.03 0.03
C THR A 46 51.89 -1.64 -1.35
N GLN A 47 53.04 -1.84 -2.00
CA GLN A 47 53.14 -2.56 -3.26
C GLN A 47 53.77 -3.93 -2.98
N ASP A 48 53.21 -4.99 -3.56
CA ASP A 48 53.81 -6.32 -3.57
C ASP A 48 55.22 -6.25 -4.19
N GLU A 49 56.04 -7.29 -3.97
CA GLU A 49 57.42 -7.43 -4.50
C GLU A 49 57.54 -7.21 -6.03
N ASN A 50 56.42 -7.34 -6.76
CA ASN A 50 56.32 -7.11 -8.20
C ASN A 50 55.83 -5.70 -8.60
N GLY A 51 55.79 -4.74 -7.66
CA GLY A 51 55.27 -3.38 -7.87
C GLY A 51 53.75 -3.30 -8.07
N ARG A 52 53.00 -4.35 -7.67
CA ARG A 52 51.55 -4.42 -7.82
C ARG A 52 50.85 -3.96 -6.55
N VAL A 53 49.70 -3.32 -6.68
CA VAL A 53 48.86 -2.94 -5.53
C VAL A 53 48.53 -4.20 -4.72
N ASN A 54 48.67 -4.12 -3.40
CA ASN A 54 48.39 -5.21 -2.46
C ASN A 54 47.06 -5.91 -2.79
N GLN A 55 47.10 -7.23 -2.95
CA GLN A 55 45.94 -8.05 -3.32
C GLN A 55 44.78 -7.94 -2.31
N GLN A 56 45.09 -7.74 -1.02
CA GLN A 56 44.09 -7.49 0.02
C GLN A 56 43.33 -6.19 -0.25
N TRP A 57 44.05 -5.11 -0.58
CA TRP A 57 43.46 -3.81 -0.89
C TRP A 57 42.58 -3.87 -2.15
N GLN A 58 43.02 -4.59 -3.19
CA GLN A 58 42.22 -4.78 -4.41
C GLN A 58 40.89 -5.49 -4.13
N LYS A 59 40.92 -6.57 -3.36
CA LYS A 59 39.71 -7.31 -2.94
C LYS A 59 38.81 -6.46 -2.04
N PHE A 60 39.39 -5.64 -1.17
CA PHE A 60 38.64 -4.69 -0.35
C PHE A 60 37.94 -3.61 -1.20
N LEU A 61 38.61 -3.07 -2.23
CA LEU A 61 38.00 -2.12 -3.18
C LEU A 61 36.82 -2.75 -3.93
N GLN A 62 36.96 -4.00 -4.38
CA GLN A 62 35.86 -4.75 -5.01
C GLN A 62 34.69 -4.93 -4.05
N LEU A 63 34.97 -5.34 -2.80
CA LEU A 63 33.95 -5.49 -1.76
C LEU A 63 33.22 -4.17 -1.47
N ARG A 64 33.93 -3.04 -1.45
CA ARG A 64 33.35 -1.71 -1.21
C ARG A 64 32.36 -1.30 -2.30
N LEU A 65 32.68 -1.56 -3.57
CA LEU A 65 31.77 -1.30 -4.69
C LEU A 65 30.53 -2.18 -4.59
N LEU A 66 30.73 -3.48 -4.35
CA LEU A 66 29.64 -4.44 -4.25
C LEU A 66 28.71 -4.15 -3.05
N LEU A 67 29.26 -3.74 -1.91
CA LEU A 67 28.49 -3.30 -0.74
C LEU A 67 27.65 -2.05 -1.04
N LYS A 68 28.18 -1.12 -1.83
CA LYS A 68 27.43 0.05 -2.26
C LYS A 68 26.22 -0.36 -3.11
N GLU A 69 26.44 -1.21 -4.12
CA GLU A 69 25.37 -1.73 -4.99
C GLU A 69 24.32 -2.50 -4.19
N TYR A 70 24.75 -3.34 -3.25
CA TYR A 70 23.85 -4.06 -2.35
C TYR A 70 23.00 -3.11 -1.49
N ASN A 71 23.62 -2.11 -0.86
CA ASN A 71 22.91 -1.15 -0.02
C ASN A 71 21.89 -0.33 -0.84
N GLU A 72 22.28 0.12 -2.04
CA GLU A 72 21.39 0.82 -2.96
C GLU A 72 20.21 -0.08 -3.40
N ALA A 73 20.48 -1.32 -3.77
CA ALA A 73 19.44 -2.28 -4.16
C ALA A 73 18.47 -2.60 -3.02
N VAL A 74 18.96 -2.70 -1.79
CA VAL A 74 18.11 -2.93 -0.59
C VAL A 74 17.21 -1.73 -0.33
N ILE A 75 17.75 -0.50 -0.42
CA ILE A 75 16.95 0.72 -0.25
C ILE A 75 15.87 0.81 -1.34
N GLN A 76 16.23 0.57 -2.61
CA GLN A 76 15.27 0.57 -3.71
C GLN A 76 14.19 -0.49 -3.51
N TYR A 77 14.56 -1.70 -3.09
CA TYR A 77 13.60 -2.76 -2.81
C TYR A 77 12.68 -2.40 -1.65
N HIS A 78 13.21 -1.78 -0.59
CA HIS A 78 12.38 -1.30 0.51
C HIS A 78 11.36 -0.27 0.00
N GLN A 79 11.80 0.73 -0.76
CA GLN A 79 10.91 1.74 -1.35
C GLN A 79 9.84 1.11 -2.24
N MET A 80 10.21 0.17 -3.10
CA MET A 80 9.26 -0.56 -3.96
C MET A 80 8.29 -1.43 -3.15
N SER A 81 8.73 -2.00 -2.03
CA SER A 81 7.88 -2.83 -1.16
C SER A 81 6.84 -2.03 -0.37
N GLU A 82 7.10 -0.73 -0.13
CA GLU A 82 6.14 0.17 0.51
C GLU A 82 5.06 0.65 -0.46
N MET A 83 5.31 0.57 -1.77
CA MET A 83 4.35 1.00 -2.75
C MET A 83 3.09 0.12 -2.69
N PRO A 84 1.90 0.73 -2.85
CA PRO A 84 0.65 0.00 -2.75
C PRO A 84 0.52 -1.03 -3.87
N LYS A 85 -0.03 -2.19 -3.51
CA LYS A 85 -0.48 -3.17 -4.50
C LYS A 85 -1.62 -2.56 -5.34
N PRO A 86 -1.69 -2.86 -6.64
CA PRO A 86 -2.79 -2.41 -7.47
C PRO A 86 -4.11 -2.95 -6.94
N SER A 87 -5.16 -2.14 -7.04
CA SER A 87 -6.51 -2.62 -6.72
C SER A 87 -6.91 -3.70 -7.73
N THR A 88 -7.72 -4.66 -7.29
CA THR A 88 -8.22 -5.75 -8.16
C THR A 88 -9.03 -5.21 -9.33
N ASN A 89 -9.74 -4.10 -9.13
CA ASN A 89 -10.59 -3.49 -10.16
C ASN A 89 -9.78 -2.72 -11.19
N ASP A 90 -8.71 -2.05 -10.78
CA ASP A 90 -7.79 -1.39 -11.72
C ASP A 90 -7.02 -2.42 -12.54
N LEU A 91 -6.59 -3.51 -11.91
CA LEU A 91 -5.95 -4.61 -12.64
C LEU A 91 -6.90 -5.26 -13.65
N ALA A 92 -8.15 -5.54 -13.25
CA ALA A 92 -9.17 -6.07 -14.14
C ALA A 92 -9.51 -5.10 -15.28
N GLY A 93 -9.57 -3.80 -14.99
CA GLY A 93 -9.77 -2.74 -15.98
C GLY A 93 -8.63 -2.68 -17.00
N LEU A 94 -7.38 -2.76 -16.53
CA LEU A 94 -6.20 -2.82 -17.40
C LEU A 94 -6.20 -4.08 -18.27
N GLN A 95 -6.47 -5.25 -17.68
CA GLN A 95 -6.55 -6.52 -18.41
C GLN A 95 -7.63 -6.47 -19.50
N GLU A 96 -8.80 -5.92 -19.19
CA GLU A 96 -9.88 -5.77 -20.17
C GLU A 96 -9.52 -4.75 -21.26
N TRP A 97 -8.82 -3.67 -20.92
CA TRP A 97 -8.31 -2.71 -21.91
C TRP A 97 -7.32 -3.33 -22.88
N LEU A 98 -6.36 -4.12 -22.36
CA LEU A 98 -5.37 -4.84 -23.17
C LEU A 98 -6.05 -5.84 -24.11
N ARG A 99 -7.09 -6.53 -23.64
CA ARG A 99 -7.81 -7.58 -24.39
C ARG A 99 -8.77 -7.03 -25.45
N ARG A 100 -9.44 -5.90 -25.21
CA ARG A 100 -10.52 -5.42 -26.09
C ARG A 100 -9.96 -4.84 -27.41
N PRO A 101 -10.41 -5.34 -28.58
CA PRO A 101 -9.99 -4.81 -29.89
C PRO A 101 -10.43 -3.37 -30.15
N SER A 102 -11.50 -2.92 -29.49
CA SER A 102 -12.02 -1.55 -29.59
C SER A 102 -11.32 -0.55 -28.65
N LEU A 103 -10.27 -1.01 -27.95
CA LEU A 103 -9.50 -0.26 -26.97
C LEU A 103 -8.00 -0.37 -27.36
N GLY A 104 -7.09 -0.45 -26.40
CA GLY A 104 -5.65 -0.45 -26.66
C GLY A 104 -5.19 -1.59 -27.56
N ALA A 105 -5.86 -2.75 -27.49
CA ALA A 105 -5.52 -3.95 -28.27
C ALA A 105 -4.03 -4.32 -28.19
N VAL A 106 -3.38 -3.99 -27.08
CA VAL A 106 -1.97 -4.29 -26.83
C VAL A 106 -1.90 -5.62 -26.11
N TYR A 107 -1.28 -6.61 -26.72
CA TYR A 107 -0.98 -7.88 -26.08
C TYR A 107 0.50 -8.22 -26.29
N LEU A 108 1.16 -8.60 -25.20
CA LEU A 108 2.51 -9.14 -25.27
C LEU A 108 2.43 -10.55 -25.87
N THR A 109 3.15 -10.78 -26.96
CA THR A 109 3.20 -12.08 -27.66
C THR A 109 4.35 -12.97 -27.19
N GLY A 110 5.25 -12.42 -26.37
CA GLY A 110 6.44 -13.12 -25.90
C GLY A 110 6.20 -13.98 -24.66
N ARG A 111 7.31 -14.38 -24.02
CA ARG A 111 7.31 -15.12 -22.75
C ARG A 111 6.67 -14.30 -21.61
N ASP A 112 6.56 -13.01 -21.82
CA ASP A 112 5.97 -11.98 -20.96
C ASP A 112 4.45 -11.81 -21.12
N ARG A 113 3.80 -12.61 -21.97
CA ARG A 113 2.32 -12.54 -22.21
C ARG A 113 1.46 -12.58 -20.94
N GLU A 114 1.96 -13.22 -19.88
CA GLU A 114 1.25 -13.43 -18.62
C GLU A 114 1.67 -12.44 -17.51
N VAL A 115 2.56 -11.47 -17.79
CA VAL A 115 3.11 -10.55 -16.79
C VAL A 115 2.03 -9.80 -16.00
N TRP A 116 0.97 -9.36 -16.66
CA TRP A 116 -0.15 -8.67 -16.00
C TRP A 116 -1.28 -9.57 -15.54
N SER A 117 -1.19 -10.90 -15.75
CA SER A 117 -2.27 -11.84 -15.41
C SER A 117 -2.25 -12.26 -13.94
N GLN A 118 -1.06 -12.38 -13.35
CA GLN A 118 -0.90 -12.99 -12.02
C GLN A 118 -1.08 -12.00 -10.86
N GLY A 119 -0.84 -10.69 -11.10
CA GLY A 119 -1.03 -9.65 -10.10
C GLY A 119 -0.11 -9.71 -8.87
N THR A 120 0.79 -10.69 -8.78
CA THR A 120 1.63 -10.96 -7.61
C THR A 120 2.86 -10.06 -7.49
N ASP A 121 3.36 -9.53 -8.61
CA ASP A 121 4.57 -8.69 -8.69
C ASP A 121 4.29 -7.31 -9.31
N LEU A 122 3.04 -6.85 -9.21
CA LEU A 122 2.62 -5.56 -9.74
C LEU A 122 2.53 -4.53 -8.63
N VAL A 123 2.92 -3.30 -8.98
CA VAL A 123 2.94 -2.16 -8.08
C VAL A 123 2.18 -1.01 -8.74
N ALA A 124 1.35 -0.31 -7.96
CA ALA A 124 0.67 0.88 -8.44
C ALA A 124 1.59 2.10 -8.31
N ILE A 125 1.94 2.72 -9.45
CA ILE A 125 2.80 3.91 -9.50
C ILE A 125 2.04 5.18 -9.08
N ALA A 126 0.75 5.23 -9.42
CA ALA A 126 -0.13 6.31 -9.00
C ALA A 126 -0.77 5.95 -7.66
N ASP A 127 -0.41 6.69 -6.61
CA ASP A 127 -1.09 6.60 -5.32
C ASP A 127 -2.51 7.14 -5.49
N ARG A 128 -3.50 6.24 -5.55
CA ARG A 128 -4.88 6.66 -5.35
C ARG A 128 -5.05 6.92 -3.85
N PRO A 129 -5.48 8.13 -3.45
CA PRO A 129 -5.64 8.47 -2.04
C PRO A 129 -6.50 7.39 -1.38
N ARG A 130 -6.00 6.83 -0.27
CA ARG A 130 -6.65 5.78 0.54
C ARG A 130 -8.17 5.88 0.43
N SER A 131 -8.77 4.95 -0.30
CA SER A 131 -10.21 4.93 -0.47
C SER A 131 -10.81 4.46 0.84
N ASN A 132 -11.59 5.29 1.52
CA ASN A 132 -12.40 4.85 2.65
C ASN A 132 -13.19 3.60 2.25
N ARG A 133 -13.49 2.70 3.19
CA ARG A 133 -14.20 1.43 2.90
C ARG A 133 -15.54 1.67 2.19
N LEU A 134 -16.17 2.81 2.45
CA LEU A 134 -17.35 3.27 1.73
C LEU A 134 -17.06 3.55 0.26
N ARG A 135 -15.93 4.17 -0.07
CA ARG A 135 -15.51 4.45 -1.45
C ARG A 135 -15.21 3.16 -2.21
N SER A 136 -14.50 2.20 -1.61
CA SER A 136 -14.29 0.90 -2.26
C SER A 136 -15.61 0.14 -2.43
N TRP A 137 -16.50 0.15 -1.43
CA TRP A 137 -17.83 -0.44 -1.61
C TRP A 137 -18.67 0.25 -2.69
N ILE A 138 -18.60 1.58 -2.78
CA ILE A 138 -19.29 2.32 -3.85
C ILE A 138 -18.70 1.95 -5.21
N ALA A 139 -17.38 1.97 -5.36
CA ALA A 139 -16.71 1.65 -6.61
C ALA A 139 -16.98 0.20 -7.05
N ASP A 140 -17.01 -0.73 -6.10
CA ASP A 140 -17.03 -2.16 -6.38
C ASP A 140 -18.46 -2.73 -6.49
N TYR A 141 -19.41 -2.18 -5.73
CA TYR A 141 -20.79 -2.66 -5.69
C TYR A 141 -21.80 -1.64 -6.19
N LEU A 142 -21.73 -0.38 -5.74
CA LEU A 142 -22.76 0.61 -6.06
C LEU A 142 -22.66 1.11 -7.51
N VAL A 143 -21.47 1.43 -8.00
CA VAL A 143 -21.24 1.92 -9.37
C VAL A 143 -21.63 0.84 -10.40
N PRO A 144 -21.25 -0.44 -10.27
CA PRO A 144 -21.71 -1.49 -11.17
C PRO A 144 -23.21 -1.74 -11.09
N ALA A 145 -23.82 -1.65 -9.91
CA ALA A 145 -25.27 -1.79 -9.75
C ALA A 145 -26.03 -0.63 -10.40
N LEU A 146 -25.61 0.62 -10.17
CA LEU A 146 -26.16 1.81 -10.82
C LEU A 146 -25.96 1.77 -12.32
N HIS A 147 -24.80 1.32 -12.80
CA HIS A 147 -24.55 1.18 -14.22
C HIS A 147 -25.36 0.04 -14.84
N ARG A 148 -25.66 -1.04 -14.09
CA ARG A 148 -26.56 -2.13 -14.52
C ARG A 148 -28.01 -1.65 -14.64
N ILE A 149 -28.47 -0.81 -13.70
CA ILE A 149 -29.80 -0.20 -13.72
C ILE A 149 -29.88 0.89 -14.81
N GLY A 150 -28.84 1.72 -14.93
CA GLY A 150 -28.72 2.82 -15.90
C GLY A 150 -28.57 2.36 -17.35
N ARG A 151 -27.97 1.19 -17.61
CA ARG A 151 -27.92 0.59 -18.96
C ARG A 151 -29.30 0.27 -19.52
N HIS A 152 -30.30 0.08 -18.65
CA HIS A 152 -31.69 -0.14 -19.08
C HIS A 152 -32.41 1.16 -19.46
N LEU A 153 -31.90 2.32 -19.04
CA LEU A 153 -32.52 3.64 -19.24
C LEU A 153 -31.76 4.56 -20.20
N ARG A 154 -30.46 4.34 -20.42
CA ARG A 154 -29.65 5.11 -21.39
C ARG A 154 -28.67 4.21 -22.13
N THR A 155 -28.95 4.01 -23.42
CA THR A 155 -27.96 3.71 -24.46
C THR A 155 -26.89 4.80 -24.43
N ILE A 156 -25.66 4.43 -24.07
CA ILE A 156 -24.58 5.39 -23.85
C ILE A 156 -24.01 5.87 -25.18
N ARG A 157 -24.08 7.19 -25.37
CA ARG A 157 -23.32 7.97 -26.34
C ARG A 157 -21.84 7.89 -25.95
N GLY A 158 -21.03 7.21 -26.76
CA GLY A 158 -19.59 7.10 -26.55
C GLY A 158 -18.95 8.49 -26.58
N GLY A 159 -18.30 8.88 -25.48
CA GLY A 159 -17.46 10.08 -25.43
C GLY A 159 -16.09 9.75 -26.01
N ASN A 160 -15.61 10.58 -26.94
CA ASN A 160 -14.25 10.50 -27.44
C ASN A 160 -13.29 11.03 -26.36
N SER A 161 -12.57 10.16 -25.68
CA SER A 161 -11.35 10.52 -24.96
C SER A 161 -10.12 10.15 -25.81
N GLU A 162 -9.03 10.90 -25.66
CA GLU A 162 -7.78 10.73 -26.42
C GLU A 162 -7.10 9.36 -26.22
N PHE A 163 -7.56 8.55 -25.25
CA PHE A 163 -7.05 7.21 -24.93
C PHE A 163 -7.93 6.04 -25.43
N GLY A 164 -9.00 6.32 -26.21
CA GLY A 164 -9.81 5.31 -26.88
C GLY A 164 -11.32 5.46 -26.65
N THR A 165 -12.11 5.00 -27.62
CA THR A 165 -13.54 5.30 -27.78
C THR A 165 -14.49 4.70 -26.73
N ASN A 166 -14.00 4.04 -25.67
CA ASN A 166 -14.84 3.29 -24.73
C ASN A 166 -14.31 3.28 -23.29
N PHE A 167 -13.63 4.34 -22.87
CA PHE A 167 -13.40 4.57 -21.45
C PHE A 167 -14.37 5.60 -20.91
N ALA A 168 -15.33 5.11 -20.12
CA ALA A 168 -15.92 5.96 -19.09
C ALA A 168 -14.84 6.10 -18.01
N GLU A 169 -13.99 7.12 -18.16
CA GLU A 169 -13.18 7.62 -17.05
C GLU A 169 -14.19 8.16 -16.03
N TYR A 170 -14.59 7.28 -15.11
CA TYR A 170 -15.51 7.64 -14.06
C TYR A 170 -14.70 8.56 -13.16
N SER A 171 -15.03 9.85 -13.16
CA SER A 171 -14.22 10.82 -12.46
C SER A 171 -14.14 10.43 -10.98
N ASP A 172 -12.92 10.15 -10.51
CA ASP A 172 -12.66 9.84 -9.11
C ASP A 172 -13.22 10.94 -8.20
N THR A 173 -13.33 12.17 -8.73
CA THR A 173 -13.97 13.32 -8.08
C THR A 173 -15.47 13.13 -7.84
N ALA A 174 -16.24 12.58 -8.78
CA ALA A 174 -17.68 12.37 -8.61
C ALA A 174 -17.97 11.22 -7.62
N ILE A 175 -17.19 10.14 -7.65
CA ILE A 175 -17.30 9.04 -6.69
C ILE A 175 -16.98 9.55 -5.28
N THR A 176 -15.89 10.32 -5.17
CA THR A 176 -15.47 10.91 -3.89
C THR A 176 -16.53 11.86 -3.34
N GLN A 177 -17.12 12.71 -4.19
CA GLN A 177 -18.19 13.61 -3.76
C GLN A 177 -19.46 12.87 -3.36
N ALA A 178 -19.88 11.85 -4.10
CA ALA A 178 -21.06 11.04 -3.77
C ALA A 178 -20.87 10.27 -2.46
N ALA A 179 -19.69 9.68 -2.24
CA ALA A 179 -19.35 9.00 -1.00
C ALA A 179 -19.35 9.96 0.21
N ASN A 180 -18.75 11.14 0.05
CA ASN A 180 -18.72 12.15 1.09
C ASN A 180 -20.14 12.68 1.39
N LEU A 181 -20.98 12.88 0.37
CA LEU A 181 -22.36 13.33 0.53
C LEU A 181 -23.24 12.28 1.21
N LEU A 182 -23.17 11.01 0.80
CA LEU A 182 -23.86 9.93 1.49
C LEU A 182 -23.39 9.82 2.95
N GLY A 183 -22.10 10.03 3.18
CA GLY A 183 -21.53 10.03 4.51
C GLY A 183 -22.03 11.14 5.41
N THR A 184 -22.09 12.38 4.92
CA THR A 184 -22.63 13.51 5.70
C THR A 184 -24.13 13.34 5.94
N VAL A 185 -24.87 12.82 4.97
CA VAL A 185 -26.31 12.54 5.12
C VAL A 185 -26.53 11.46 6.18
N LEU A 186 -25.86 10.30 6.11
CA LEU A 186 -26.01 9.27 7.12
C LEU A 186 -25.55 9.75 8.51
N ALA A 187 -24.43 10.48 8.59
CA ALA A 187 -23.90 10.97 9.86
C ALA A 187 -24.81 12.00 10.54
N SER A 188 -25.57 12.78 9.77
CA SER A 188 -26.50 13.79 10.31
C SER A 188 -27.91 13.24 10.56
N LEU A 189 -28.44 12.36 9.70
CA LEU A 189 -29.79 11.81 9.86
C LEU A 189 -29.87 10.73 10.94
N LEU A 190 -28.87 9.86 11.05
CA LEU A 190 -28.93 8.71 11.96
C LEU A 190 -29.09 9.15 13.42
N PRO A 191 -28.36 10.16 13.94
CA PRO A 191 -28.58 10.67 15.29
C PRO A 191 -29.98 11.26 15.51
N VAL A 192 -30.51 12.00 14.54
CA VAL A 192 -31.84 12.64 14.63
C VAL A 192 -32.94 11.59 14.66
N VAL A 193 -32.87 10.59 13.77
CA VAL A 193 -33.82 9.48 13.72
C VAL A 193 -33.77 8.69 15.03
N ALA A 194 -32.59 8.42 15.58
CA ALA A 194 -32.46 7.73 16.85
C ALA A 194 -33.18 8.48 17.99
N ILE A 195 -33.01 9.80 18.09
CA ILE A 195 -33.68 10.63 19.10
C ILE A 195 -35.21 10.58 18.94
N ILE A 196 -35.72 10.70 17.71
CA ILE A 196 -37.17 10.66 17.43
C ILE A 196 -37.75 9.30 17.84
N VAL A 197 -37.11 8.19 17.47
CA VAL A 197 -37.58 6.84 17.83
C VAL A 197 -37.56 6.63 19.34
N LEU A 198 -36.51 7.09 20.02
CA LEU A 198 -36.38 7.04 21.48
C LEU A 198 -37.46 7.87 22.20
N TYR A 199 -37.88 8.99 21.60
CA TYR A 199 -38.95 9.84 22.13
C TYR A 199 -40.33 9.18 22.03
N LEU A 200 -40.62 8.50 20.93
CA LEU A 200 -41.94 7.90 20.68
C LEU A 200 -42.25 6.66 21.52
N ILE A 201 -41.23 6.01 22.08
CA ILE A 201 -41.38 4.75 22.82
C ILE A 201 -41.36 5.04 24.32
N GLU A 202 -42.36 4.58 25.06
CA GLU A 202 -42.51 4.88 26.50
C GLU A 202 -41.84 3.83 27.42
N GLY A 203 -41.56 2.62 26.93
CA GLY A 203 -41.02 1.53 27.73
C GLY A 203 -39.52 1.69 28.05
N MET A 204 -39.16 1.83 29.34
CA MET A 204 -37.77 2.03 29.80
C MET A 204 -36.81 0.90 29.35
N GLY A 205 -37.23 -0.36 29.43
CA GLY A 205 -36.41 -1.49 28.96
C GLY A 205 -36.17 -1.47 27.46
N ILE A 206 -37.18 -1.07 26.67
CA ILE A 206 -37.08 -0.97 25.21
C ILE A 206 -36.19 0.21 24.81
N ARG A 207 -36.30 1.35 25.53
CA ARG A 207 -35.41 2.51 25.35
C ARG A 207 -33.95 2.13 25.53
N LEU A 208 -33.62 1.41 26.61
CA LEU A 208 -32.23 1.01 26.87
C LEU A 208 -31.69 0.06 25.78
N GLY A 209 -32.52 -0.87 25.30
CA GLY A 209 -32.17 -1.74 24.18
C GLY A 209 -31.94 -0.97 22.88
N LEU A 210 -32.78 0.03 22.58
CA LEU A 210 -32.64 0.87 21.39
C LEU A 210 -31.37 1.73 21.42
N VAL A 211 -30.93 2.22 22.58
CA VAL A 211 -29.65 2.92 22.71
C VAL A 211 -28.49 2.04 22.27
N ALA A 212 -28.48 0.79 22.73
CA ALA A 212 -27.44 -0.17 22.35
C ALA A 212 -27.46 -0.42 20.83
N VAL A 213 -28.65 -0.62 20.26
CA VAL A 213 -28.81 -0.86 18.80
C VAL A 213 -28.38 0.36 17.98
N PHE A 214 -28.83 1.56 18.33
CA PHE A 214 -28.46 2.77 17.60
C PHE A 214 -26.98 3.12 17.75
N SER A 215 -26.38 2.88 18.91
CA SER A 215 -24.93 3.04 19.11
C SER A 215 -24.11 2.06 18.28
N ALA A 216 -24.57 0.80 18.16
CA ALA A 216 -23.94 -0.19 17.28
C ALA A 216 -24.08 0.18 15.80
N LEU A 217 -25.27 0.64 15.36
CA LEU A 217 -25.48 1.13 13.99
C LEU A 217 -24.61 2.36 13.67
N PHE A 218 -24.57 3.33 14.58
CA PHE A 218 -23.79 4.56 14.41
C PHE A 218 -22.28 4.27 14.33
N SER A 219 -21.76 3.45 15.23
CA SER A 219 -20.34 3.04 15.21
C SER A 219 -19.99 2.25 13.95
N THR A 220 -20.87 1.36 13.49
CA THR A 220 -20.69 0.63 12.23
C THR A 220 -20.66 1.60 11.04
N CYS A 221 -21.56 2.58 11.01
CA CYS A 221 -21.60 3.60 9.97
C CYS A 221 -20.33 4.46 9.96
N LEU A 222 -19.89 4.93 11.13
CA LEU A 222 -18.66 5.71 11.27
C LEU A 222 -17.41 4.91 10.91
N TRP A 223 -17.36 3.64 11.28
CA TRP A 223 -16.27 2.72 10.91
C TRP A 223 -16.20 2.48 9.41
N PHE A 224 -17.34 2.54 8.73
CA PHE A 224 -17.41 2.43 7.28
C PHE A 224 -17.01 3.75 6.59
N LEU A 225 -17.36 4.88 7.20
CA LEU A 225 -17.07 6.22 6.71
C LEU A 225 -15.61 6.67 6.90
N ASN A 226 -14.94 6.22 7.95
CA ASN A 226 -13.64 6.74 8.35
C ASN A 226 -12.49 5.75 8.05
N ASP A 227 -11.27 6.27 7.86
CA ASP A 227 -10.09 5.52 7.40
C ASP A 227 -9.35 4.73 8.51
N GLY A 228 -10.11 4.20 9.48
CA GLY A 228 -9.59 3.16 10.38
C GLY A 228 -8.94 3.65 11.68
N ARG A 229 -9.13 4.91 12.09
CA ARG A 229 -8.80 5.31 13.47
C ARG A 229 -9.91 4.91 14.43
N LEU A 230 -9.75 3.73 15.04
CA LEU A 230 -10.69 3.20 16.05
C LEU A 230 -10.96 4.19 17.19
N ILE A 231 -9.96 5.01 17.54
CA ILE A 231 -10.05 6.01 18.60
C ILE A 231 -11.09 7.10 18.27
N GLU A 232 -11.16 7.54 17.01
CA GLU A 232 -12.12 8.57 16.56
C GLU A 232 -13.55 8.01 16.55
N VAL A 233 -13.72 6.76 16.07
CA VAL A 233 -15.01 6.07 16.08
C VAL A 233 -15.50 5.84 17.51
N PHE A 234 -14.61 5.41 18.41
CA PHE A 234 -14.94 5.19 19.81
C PHE A 234 -15.35 6.47 20.53
N SER A 235 -14.59 7.56 20.33
CA SER A 235 -14.90 8.87 20.91
C SER A 235 -16.27 9.39 20.44
N ALA A 236 -16.53 9.36 19.13
CA ALA A 236 -17.81 9.80 18.57
C ALA A 236 -18.98 8.93 19.03
N THR A 237 -18.80 7.60 19.10
CA THR A 237 -19.84 6.67 19.57
C THR A 237 -20.14 6.88 21.05
N SER A 238 -19.11 7.09 21.89
CA SER A 238 -19.29 7.38 23.31
C SER A 238 -20.04 8.70 23.53
N ALA A 239 -19.71 9.74 22.77
CA ALA A 239 -20.42 11.02 22.83
C ALA A 239 -21.90 10.87 22.44
N PHE A 240 -22.17 10.13 21.36
CA PHE A 240 -23.53 9.85 20.91
C PHE A 240 -24.35 9.06 21.94
N ALA A 241 -23.77 8.00 22.51
CA ALA A 241 -24.40 7.21 23.55
C ALA A 241 -24.72 8.05 24.80
N ALA A 242 -23.81 8.92 25.22
CA ALA A 242 -24.04 9.83 26.34
C ALA A 242 -25.24 10.75 26.10
N VAL A 243 -25.35 11.34 24.89
CA VAL A 243 -26.49 12.18 24.51
C VAL A 243 -27.81 11.40 24.58
N GLN A 244 -27.85 10.17 24.07
CA GLN A 244 -29.05 9.33 24.14
C GLN A 244 -29.48 9.01 25.58
N VAL A 245 -28.52 8.69 26.45
CA VAL A 245 -28.79 8.39 27.87
C VAL A 245 -29.38 9.61 28.59
N VAL A 246 -28.86 10.81 28.32
CA VAL A 246 -29.42 12.06 28.87
C VAL A 246 -30.86 12.25 28.40
N PHE A 247 -31.16 12.04 27.12
CA PHE A 247 -32.53 12.15 26.61
C PHE A 247 -33.49 11.14 27.25
N ILE A 248 -33.04 9.92 27.55
CA ILE A 248 -33.85 8.93 28.26
C ILE A 248 -34.12 9.37 29.70
N SER A 249 -33.14 9.96 30.38
CA SER A 249 -33.32 10.44 31.76
C SER A 249 -34.33 11.59 31.88
N VAL A 250 -34.39 12.47 30.88
CA VAL A 250 -35.32 13.61 30.86
C VAL A 250 -36.74 13.17 30.49
N SER A 251 -36.89 12.17 29.63
CA SER A 251 -38.19 11.64 29.18
C SER A 251 -38.77 10.54 30.09
N GLY A 252 -38.07 10.18 31.16
CA GLY A 252 -38.50 9.20 32.16
C GLY A 252 -38.97 9.82 33.48
N GLN A 253 -38.92 11.14 33.61
CA GLN A 253 -39.58 11.92 34.67
C GLN A 253 -40.96 12.38 34.20
#